data_AF-A0A0B7BPH8-F1
#
_entry.id   AF-A0A0B7BPH8-F1
#
_cell.length_a   1.000
_cell.length_b   1.000
_cell.length_c   1.000
_cell.angle_alpha   90.00
_cell.angle_beta   90.00
_cell.angle_gamma   90.00
#
_symmetry.space_group_name_H-M   'P 1'
#
loop_
_entity.id
_entity.type
_entity.pdbx_description
1 polymer ?
#
loop_
_entity_poly.entity_id
_entity_poly.type
_entity_poly.pdbx_seq_one_letter_code
_entity_poly.pdbx_strand_id
1 'polypeptide(L)'
;DKVYDYVNEDFIWSYFSKAGYRTGAIFDDYHVTAFHYQKKGWDKPPVDYYHRVVVLAKNNDKLMKATSSNCFGDMPEITFNHDFWIQMASTFNNSKTRPYFGFSFSVHLTHDSHNMASAGDHLYHRFLQELKDKNIINNTVFIFFSDHGQRFGKTREMYNGKIESSTPYMFLVFPPWFHRKYPQIIKVLKINQERLTTNRDIYETLRDLVNFQATTKLGDINKRGISLFQEIPRERMCEHAEIPVEYCVCNQLTNSNVSSSISLVLALTVQDKLRKIIYPVRLKCAQLTFRSLKKVMEVRSDRSNVNQTTTDSTLYMISIATTPGDAIYEATVKFFNSTKKAEVVSEIIRINMYRGQAECIPSPVLRPFCYCK
;
A
#
# COMPACT_ATOMS: atom_id res chain seq x y z
N ASP A 1 -18.71 8.92 -17.09
CA ASP A 1 -17.53 8.54 -17.88
C ASP A 1 -16.33 8.27 -16.98
N LYS A 2 -15.49 7.28 -17.32
CA LYS A 2 -14.22 7.04 -16.62
C LYS A 2 -13.19 8.10 -17.05
N VAL A 3 -12.40 8.61 -16.09
CA VAL A 3 -11.36 9.63 -16.32
C VAL A 3 -9.99 8.95 -16.51
N TYR A 4 -9.09 9.59 -17.25
CA TYR A 4 -7.69 9.19 -17.33
C TYR A 4 -6.93 9.51 -16.03
N ASP A 5 -5.86 8.78 -15.79
CA ASP A 5 -4.93 9.00 -14.69
C ASP A 5 -3.85 10.01 -15.12
N TYR A 6 -3.63 11.02 -14.28
CA TYR A 6 -2.69 12.12 -14.56
C TYR A 6 -1.36 12.01 -13.81
N VAL A 7 -1.13 10.91 -13.06
CA VAL A 7 0.08 10.73 -12.22
C VAL A 7 1.32 10.37 -13.05
N ASN A 8 1.19 10.19 -14.37
CA ASN A 8 2.27 9.68 -15.22
C ASN A 8 3.58 10.45 -15.07
N GLU A 9 3.55 11.79 -15.18
CA GLU A 9 4.74 12.63 -15.12
C GLU A 9 5.41 12.65 -13.74
N ASP A 10 4.62 12.48 -12.68
CA ASP A 10 5.08 12.50 -11.29
C ASP A 10 5.50 11.10 -10.79
N PHE A 11 5.24 10.04 -11.56
CA PHE A 11 5.63 8.69 -11.17
C PHE A 11 7.10 8.40 -11.52
N ILE A 12 7.71 7.48 -10.77
CA ILE A 12 9.16 7.28 -10.79
C ILE A 12 9.73 6.86 -12.15
N TRP A 13 8.97 6.14 -12.99
CA TRP A 13 9.43 5.76 -14.33
C TRP A 13 9.74 6.99 -15.20
N SER A 14 9.05 8.11 -15.00
CA SER A 14 9.29 9.35 -15.77
C SER A 14 10.64 9.96 -15.45
N TYR A 15 11.13 9.84 -14.21
CA TYR A 15 12.50 10.26 -13.84
C TYR A 15 13.56 9.40 -14.52
N PHE A 16 13.36 8.08 -14.54
CA PHE A 16 14.27 7.17 -15.25
C PHE A 16 14.25 7.39 -16.75
N SER A 17 13.08 7.60 -17.36
CA SER A 17 12.94 7.93 -18.79
C SER A 17 13.70 9.22 -19.14
N LYS A 18 13.53 10.29 -18.35
CA LYS A 18 14.26 11.57 -18.51
C LYS A 18 15.78 11.41 -18.37
N ALA A 19 16.23 10.42 -17.60
CA ALA A 19 17.64 10.05 -17.49
C ALA A 19 18.16 9.11 -18.61
N GLY A 20 17.33 8.79 -19.60
CA GLY A 20 17.71 7.98 -20.77
C GLY A 20 17.51 6.47 -20.62
N TYR A 21 16.86 6.02 -19.54
CA TYR A 21 16.56 4.61 -19.33
C TYR A 21 15.44 4.15 -20.28
N ARG A 22 15.51 2.89 -20.72
CA ARG A 22 14.34 2.19 -21.27
C ARG A 22 13.39 1.83 -20.14
N THR A 23 12.12 2.15 -20.27
CA THR A 23 11.12 1.96 -19.21
C THR A 23 10.14 0.86 -19.58
N GLY A 24 9.82 -0.02 -18.64
CA GLY A 24 8.83 -1.08 -18.82
C GLY A 24 7.87 -1.15 -17.63
N ALA A 25 6.64 -1.58 -17.89
CA ALA A 25 5.65 -1.79 -16.83
C ALA A 25 4.70 -2.97 -17.11
N ILE A 26 4.42 -3.73 -16.05
CA ILE A 26 3.41 -4.79 -16.01
C ILE A 26 2.39 -4.50 -14.90
N PHE A 27 1.12 -4.61 -15.26
CA PHE A 27 -0.03 -4.67 -14.36
C PHE A 27 -0.86 -5.88 -14.79
N ASP A 28 -0.85 -6.95 -14.00
CA ASP A 28 -1.44 -8.24 -14.39
C ASP A 28 -2.97 -8.25 -14.39
N ASP A 29 -3.60 -7.38 -13.60
CA ASP A 29 -5.06 -7.20 -13.62
C ASP A 29 -5.50 -6.01 -14.48
N TYR A 30 -6.51 -6.25 -15.32
CA TYR A 30 -7.00 -5.25 -16.26
C TYR A 30 -7.93 -4.18 -15.65
N HIS A 31 -8.42 -4.37 -14.43
CA HIS A 31 -9.47 -3.56 -13.81
C HIS A 31 -9.19 -3.11 -12.38
N VAL A 32 -8.32 -3.79 -11.62
CA VAL A 32 -8.23 -3.63 -10.17
C VAL A 32 -6.92 -2.96 -9.71
N THR A 33 -6.04 -2.55 -10.62
CA THR A 33 -4.83 -1.81 -10.20
C THR A 33 -5.10 -0.35 -9.88
N ALA A 34 -4.18 0.29 -9.14
CA ALA A 34 -4.29 1.69 -8.70
C ALA A 34 -4.56 2.70 -9.85
N PHE A 35 -4.15 2.35 -11.06
CA PHE A 35 -4.25 3.19 -12.25
C PHE A 35 -5.49 2.88 -13.12
N HIS A 36 -6.10 1.70 -12.96
CA HIS A 36 -7.23 1.26 -13.80
C HIS A 36 -8.55 1.11 -13.03
N TYR A 37 -8.52 1.01 -11.70
CA TYR A 37 -9.74 0.91 -10.90
C TYR A 37 -10.61 2.16 -11.07
N GLN A 38 -11.77 1.95 -11.71
CA GLN A 38 -12.72 3.01 -12.09
C GLN A 38 -12.16 4.14 -12.98
N LYS A 39 -10.98 3.93 -13.55
CA LYS A 39 -10.27 4.85 -14.44
C LYS A 39 -10.05 4.20 -15.81
N LYS A 40 -9.62 4.98 -16.79
CA LYS A 40 -9.19 4.47 -18.10
C LYS A 40 -7.70 4.06 -18.13
N GLY A 41 -6.95 4.30 -17.05
CA GLY A 41 -5.49 4.30 -17.12
C GLY A 41 -5.01 5.59 -17.77
N TRP A 42 -4.05 5.50 -18.67
CA TRP A 42 -3.46 6.65 -19.36
C TRP A 42 -3.95 6.75 -20.81
N ASP A 43 -3.98 7.96 -21.36
CA ASP A 43 -4.33 8.21 -22.76
C ASP A 43 -3.23 7.73 -23.73
N LYS A 44 -1.98 7.80 -23.28
CA LYS A 44 -0.81 7.27 -23.97
C LYS A 44 -0.07 6.27 -23.08
N PRO A 45 0.64 5.28 -23.63
CA PRO A 45 1.46 4.37 -22.83
C PRO A 45 2.40 5.16 -21.90
N PRO A 46 2.44 4.86 -20.59
CA PRO A 46 3.24 5.61 -19.62
C PRO A 46 4.75 5.28 -19.70
N VAL A 47 5.12 4.21 -20.41
CA VAL A 47 6.47 3.64 -20.50
C VAL A 47 6.70 3.06 -21.91
N ASP A 48 7.97 2.82 -22.27
CA ASP A 48 8.35 2.32 -23.60
C ASP A 48 7.82 0.90 -23.87
N TYR A 49 7.94 0.01 -22.87
CA TYR A 49 7.51 -1.40 -22.95
C TYR A 49 6.33 -1.64 -22.02
N TYR A 50 5.12 -1.36 -22.51
CA TYR A 50 3.90 -1.45 -21.72
C TYR A 50 3.10 -2.72 -22.02
N HIS A 51 3.10 -3.67 -21.08
CA HIS A 51 2.54 -5.02 -21.28
C HIS A 51 1.00 -5.08 -21.33
N ARG A 52 0.33 -3.94 -21.18
CA ARG A 52 -1.13 -3.81 -21.07
C ARG A 52 -1.90 -4.43 -22.23
N VAL A 53 -1.40 -4.35 -23.45
CA VAL A 53 -2.08 -4.89 -24.63
C VAL A 53 -2.28 -6.40 -24.50
N VAL A 54 -1.29 -7.11 -23.99
CA VAL A 54 -1.36 -8.56 -23.81
C VAL A 54 -2.36 -8.94 -22.72
N VAL A 55 -2.33 -8.21 -21.60
CA VAL A 55 -3.30 -8.37 -20.50
C VAL A 55 -4.74 -8.12 -20.98
N LEU A 56 -4.97 -7.12 -21.82
CA LEU A 56 -6.29 -6.86 -22.41
C LEU A 56 -6.72 -7.94 -23.40
N ALA A 57 -5.80 -8.41 -24.26
CA ALA A 57 -6.09 -9.46 -25.24
C ALA A 57 -6.52 -10.77 -24.56
N LYS A 58 -5.76 -11.25 -23.57
CA LYS A 58 -6.18 -12.40 -22.73
C LYS A 58 -7.51 -12.14 -22.06
N ASN A 59 -7.73 -10.92 -21.57
CA ASN A 59 -8.98 -10.63 -20.89
C ASN A 59 -10.22 -10.65 -21.80
N ASN A 60 -10.06 -10.47 -23.10
CA ASN A 60 -11.15 -10.52 -24.07
C ASN A 60 -11.28 -11.90 -24.74
N ASP A 61 -10.27 -12.75 -24.62
CA ASP A 61 -10.26 -14.09 -25.21
C ASP A 61 -10.87 -15.13 -24.26
N LYS A 62 -11.96 -15.77 -24.69
CA LYS A 62 -12.66 -16.79 -23.90
C LYS A 62 -11.86 -18.09 -23.77
N LEU A 63 -11.09 -18.46 -24.79
CA LEU A 63 -10.28 -19.68 -24.78
C LEU A 63 -9.12 -19.53 -23.80
N MET A 64 -8.47 -18.36 -23.78
CA MET A 64 -7.37 -18.07 -22.86
C MET A 64 -7.78 -18.07 -21.39
N LYS A 65 -9.09 -17.92 -21.10
CA LYS A 65 -9.66 -17.97 -19.74
C LYS A 65 -10.33 -19.30 -19.39
N ALA A 66 -10.42 -20.24 -20.33
CA ALA A 66 -11.27 -21.41 -20.17
C ALA A 66 -10.80 -22.36 -19.06
N THR A 67 -9.49 -22.42 -18.81
CA THR A 67 -8.87 -23.36 -17.87
C THR A 67 -8.75 -22.78 -16.46
N SER A 68 -8.29 -21.53 -16.33
CA SER A 68 -8.08 -20.85 -15.05
C SER A 68 -7.94 -19.35 -15.26
N SER A 69 -8.43 -18.55 -14.33
CA SER A 69 -8.19 -17.09 -14.33
C SER A 69 -6.70 -16.77 -14.14
N ASN A 70 -5.96 -17.61 -13.42
CA ASN A 70 -4.55 -17.43 -13.08
C ASN A 70 -3.57 -17.90 -14.17
N CYS A 71 -4.08 -18.28 -15.34
CA CYS A 71 -3.29 -18.76 -16.47
C CYS A 71 -3.50 -17.87 -17.71
N PHE A 72 -2.51 -17.87 -18.61
CA PHE A 72 -2.64 -17.49 -20.01
C PHE A 72 -2.59 -18.80 -20.82
N GLY A 73 -3.76 -19.35 -21.16
CA GLY A 73 -3.84 -20.67 -21.77
C GLY A 73 -3.40 -21.76 -20.79
N ASP A 74 -2.29 -22.43 -21.09
CA ASP A 74 -1.66 -23.48 -20.27
C ASP A 74 -0.50 -22.97 -19.41
N MET A 75 -0.08 -21.71 -19.56
CA MET A 75 1.00 -21.11 -18.80
C MET A 75 0.47 -20.31 -17.59
N PRO A 76 1.05 -20.44 -16.38
CA PRO A 76 0.72 -19.55 -15.27
C PRO A 76 1.01 -18.08 -15.62
N GLU A 77 0.08 -17.18 -15.29
CA GLU A 77 0.19 -15.74 -15.61
C GLU A 77 1.44 -15.09 -14.99
N ILE A 78 1.80 -15.50 -13.77
CA ILE A 78 3.03 -15.04 -13.11
C ILE A 78 4.26 -15.44 -13.91
N THR A 79 4.32 -16.67 -14.42
CA THR A 79 5.43 -17.14 -15.26
C THR A 79 5.52 -16.31 -16.54
N PHE A 80 4.40 -16.08 -17.20
CA PHE A 80 4.36 -15.25 -18.41
C PHE A 80 4.87 -13.82 -18.17
N ASN A 81 4.49 -13.20 -17.05
CA ASN A 81 4.98 -11.89 -16.66
C ASN A 81 6.48 -11.90 -16.31
N HIS A 82 6.96 -12.96 -15.64
CA HIS A 82 8.38 -13.15 -15.34
C HIS A 82 9.21 -13.31 -16.63
N ASP A 83 8.73 -14.10 -17.60
CA ASP A 83 9.41 -14.32 -18.88
C ASP A 83 9.60 -13.02 -19.66
N PHE A 84 8.62 -12.11 -19.62
CA PHE A 84 8.77 -10.77 -20.19
C PHE A 84 9.94 -10.01 -19.55
N TRP A 85 10.05 -10.02 -18.21
CA TRP A 85 11.13 -9.33 -17.51
C TRP A 85 12.49 -9.96 -17.78
N ILE A 86 12.56 -11.29 -17.85
CA ILE A 86 13.78 -12.00 -18.23
C ILE A 86 14.21 -11.63 -19.64
N GLN A 87 13.29 -11.56 -20.61
CA GLN A 87 13.59 -11.15 -21.98
C GLN A 87 14.08 -9.70 -22.06
N MET A 88 13.36 -8.78 -21.42
CA MET A 88 13.73 -7.35 -21.40
C MET A 88 15.10 -7.15 -20.74
N ALA A 89 15.32 -7.76 -19.58
CA ALA A 89 16.60 -7.69 -18.88
C ALA A 89 17.71 -8.34 -19.71
N SER A 90 17.54 -9.56 -20.21
CA SER A 90 18.56 -10.23 -21.04
C SER A 90 18.95 -9.40 -22.27
N THR A 91 17.99 -8.71 -22.88
CA THR A 91 18.22 -7.85 -24.05
C THR A 91 19.00 -6.57 -23.68
N PHE A 92 18.73 -5.96 -22.52
CA PHE A 92 19.26 -4.63 -22.19
C PHE A 92 20.34 -4.61 -21.09
N ASN A 93 20.56 -5.70 -20.36
CA ASN A 93 21.45 -5.75 -19.19
C ASN A 93 22.92 -5.41 -19.51
N ASN A 94 23.35 -5.67 -20.75
CA ASN A 94 24.72 -5.39 -21.21
C ASN A 94 24.88 -4.00 -21.86
N SER A 95 23.80 -3.22 -21.97
CA SER A 95 23.84 -1.89 -22.58
C SER A 95 24.49 -0.88 -21.64
N LYS A 96 25.68 -0.39 -22.01
CA LYS A 96 26.44 0.60 -21.21
C LYS A 96 25.91 2.03 -21.32
N THR A 97 25.18 2.35 -22.40
CA THR A 97 24.77 3.72 -22.73
C THR A 97 23.30 3.99 -22.45
N ARG A 98 22.48 2.94 -22.41
CA ARG A 98 21.05 3.02 -22.15
C ARG A 98 20.65 1.88 -21.21
N PRO A 99 20.57 2.11 -19.89
CA PRO A 99 20.09 1.11 -18.92
C PRO A 99 18.56 0.93 -19.03
N TYR A 100 17.97 0.12 -18.14
CA TYR A 100 16.53 -0.10 -18.09
C TYR A 100 15.95 0.08 -16.68
N PHE A 101 14.68 0.45 -16.62
CA PHE A 101 13.85 0.52 -15.43
C PHE A 101 12.59 -0.30 -15.67
N GLY A 102 12.22 -1.17 -14.72
CA GLY A 102 11.03 -2.00 -14.79
C GLY A 102 10.17 -1.83 -13.54
N PHE A 103 8.86 -1.69 -13.72
CA PHE A 103 7.88 -1.68 -12.64
C PHE A 103 6.81 -2.74 -12.86
N SER A 104 6.74 -3.73 -11.98
CA SER A 104 5.73 -4.78 -12.02
C SER A 104 4.83 -4.68 -10.80
N PHE A 105 3.53 -4.78 -10.99
CA PHE A 105 2.58 -4.88 -9.89
C PHE A 105 1.62 -6.03 -10.18
N SER A 106 1.78 -7.10 -9.40
CA SER A 106 1.02 -8.33 -9.52
C SER A 106 -0.03 -8.43 -8.42
N VAL A 107 -1.31 -8.49 -8.81
CA VAL A 107 -2.43 -8.57 -7.87
C VAL A 107 -3.24 -9.84 -8.03
N HIS A 108 -3.33 -10.41 -9.24
CA HIS A 108 -4.41 -11.34 -9.55
C HIS A 108 -4.36 -12.63 -8.72
N LEU A 109 -3.17 -13.18 -8.49
CA LEU A 109 -3.00 -14.43 -7.74
C LEU A 109 -3.50 -14.31 -6.29
N THR A 110 -3.23 -13.19 -5.62
CA THR A 110 -3.37 -13.07 -4.15
C THR A 110 -4.50 -12.11 -3.72
N HIS A 111 -5.05 -11.28 -4.61
CA HIS A 111 -5.99 -10.21 -4.26
C HIS A 111 -7.20 -10.68 -3.44
N ASP A 112 -7.85 -11.77 -3.86
CA ASP A 112 -9.04 -12.31 -3.20
C ASP A 112 -8.73 -13.55 -2.34
N SER A 113 -7.47 -14.03 -2.30
CA SER A 113 -7.06 -15.21 -1.53
C SER A 113 -5.57 -15.20 -1.16
N HIS A 114 -5.26 -14.86 0.10
CA HIS A 114 -3.88 -14.87 0.59
C HIS A 114 -3.23 -16.28 0.55
N ASN A 115 -4.03 -17.35 0.62
CA ASN A 115 -3.52 -18.73 0.57
C ASN A 115 -2.84 -19.05 -0.78
N MET A 116 -3.21 -18.34 -1.84
CA MET A 116 -2.60 -18.50 -3.17
C MET A 116 -1.15 -18.01 -3.23
N ALA A 117 -0.67 -17.24 -2.25
CA ALA A 117 0.73 -16.87 -2.18
C ALA A 117 1.64 -18.10 -2.21
N SER A 118 1.26 -19.17 -1.48
CA SER A 118 1.98 -20.45 -1.48
C SER A 118 2.00 -21.14 -2.86
N ALA A 119 0.93 -20.99 -3.64
CA ALA A 119 0.83 -21.56 -4.99
C ALA A 119 1.80 -20.87 -5.97
N GLY A 120 2.08 -19.58 -5.77
CA GLY A 120 3.02 -18.80 -6.58
C GLY A 120 4.49 -18.92 -6.15
N ASP A 121 4.77 -19.40 -4.94
CA ASP A 121 6.11 -19.34 -4.33
C ASP A 121 7.20 -19.93 -5.23
N HIS A 122 6.99 -21.14 -5.73
CA HIS A 122 7.94 -21.81 -6.63
C HIS A 122 8.15 -21.06 -7.96
N LEU A 123 7.16 -20.29 -8.44
CA LEU A 123 7.26 -19.48 -9.66
C LEU A 123 8.09 -18.22 -9.43
N TYR A 124 7.95 -17.57 -8.27
CA TYR A 124 8.81 -16.47 -7.86
C TYR A 124 10.24 -16.93 -7.61
N HIS A 125 10.41 -18.07 -6.93
CA HIS A 125 11.74 -18.66 -6.72
C HIS A 125 12.46 -18.93 -8.04
N ARG A 126 11.77 -19.55 -9.02
CA ARG A 126 12.32 -19.79 -10.36
C ARG A 126 12.77 -18.50 -11.04
N PHE A 127 11.96 -17.45 -10.98
CA PHE A 127 12.31 -16.15 -11.57
C PHE A 127 13.55 -15.52 -10.92
N LEU A 128 13.62 -15.53 -9.58
CA LEU A 128 14.79 -15.02 -8.86
C LEU A 128 16.06 -15.83 -9.17
N GLN A 129 15.91 -17.15 -9.27
CA GLN A 129 16.99 -18.05 -9.66
C GLN A 129 17.46 -17.77 -11.10
N GLU A 130 16.54 -17.53 -12.03
CA GLU A 130 16.88 -17.22 -13.42
C GLU A 130 17.57 -15.86 -13.57
N LEU A 131 17.15 -14.84 -12.82
CA LEU A 131 17.85 -13.55 -12.74
C LEU A 131 19.31 -13.74 -12.29
N LYS A 132 19.55 -14.66 -11.35
CA LYS A 132 20.89 -14.99 -10.85
C LYS A 132 21.69 -15.76 -11.89
N ASP A 133 21.13 -16.82 -12.45
CA ASP A 133 21.82 -17.73 -13.38
C ASP A 133 22.21 -17.04 -14.70
N LYS A 134 21.38 -16.10 -15.17
CA LYS A 134 21.70 -15.23 -16.32
C LYS A 134 22.58 -14.03 -15.98
N ASN A 135 23.06 -13.93 -14.73
CA ASN A 135 23.90 -12.83 -14.23
C ASN A 135 23.27 -11.43 -14.37
N ILE A 136 21.94 -11.35 -14.37
CA ILE A 136 21.18 -10.09 -14.46
C ILE A 136 21.33 -9.28 -13.16
N ILE A 137 21.32 -9.96 -12.01
CA ILE A 137 21.47 -9.35 -10.68
C ILE A 137 22.77 -8.55 -10.56
N ASN A 138 23.82 -8.91 -11.30
CA ASN A 138 25.11 -8.23 -11.22
C ASN A 138 25.10 -6.81 -11.81
N ASN A 139 24.06 -6.40 -12.54
CA ASN A 139 23.94 -5.02 -13.04
C ASN A 139 22.55 -4.43 -12.78
N THR A 140 21.81 -4.99 -11.82
CA THR A 140 20.43 -4.60 -11.52
C THR A 140 20.24 -4.40 -10.01
N VAL A 141 19.64 -3.28 -9.62
CA VAL A 141 19.03 -3.14 -8.29
C VAL A 141 17.63 -3.70 -8.37
N PHE A 142 17.33 -4.73 -7.60
CA PHE A 142 16.03 -5.39 -7.57
C PHE A 142 15.29 -5.04 -6.28
N ILE A 143 14.05 -4.57 -6.41
CA ILE A 143 13.19 -4.23 -5.27
C ILE A 143 11.96 -5.14 -5.34
N PHE A 144 11.75 -5.93 -4.29
CA PHE A 144 10.60 -6.84 -4.15
C PHE A 144 9.74 -6.38 -2.97
N PHE A 145 8.47 -6.07 -3.23
CA PHE A 145 7.63 -5.40 -2.25
C PHE A 145 6.15 -5.74 -2.40
N SER A 146 5.37 -5.44 -1.36
CA SER A 146 3.91 -5.36 -1.40
C SER A 146 3.43 -3.93 -1.13
N ASP A 147 2.19 -3.61 -1.49
CA ASP A 147 1.56 -2.34 -1.15
C ASP A 147 0.90 -2.36 0.23
N HIS A 148 0.29 -3.50 0.59
CA HIS A 148 -0.32 -3.75 1.90
C HIS A 148 -0.45 -5.25 2.20
N GLY A 149 -0.72 -5.60 3.46
CA GLY A 149 -1.20 -6.93 3.85
C GLY A 149 -2.71 -7.12 3.63
N GLN A 150 -3.32 -8.13 4.26
CA GLN A 150 -4.75 -8.41 4.07
C GLN A 150 -5.65 -7.27 4.54
N ARG A 151 -6.37 -6.63 3.61
CA ARG A 151 -7.24 -5.47 3.89
C ARG A 151 -8.60 -5.83 4.49
N PHE A 152 -9.11 -7.04 4.25
CA PHE A 152 -10.47 -7.43 4.63
C PHE A 152 -10.54 -8.83 5.27
N GLY A 153 -11.58 -9.03 6.07
CA GLY A 153 -11.94 -10.34 6.62
C GLY A 153 -11.47 -10.54 8.05
N LYS A 154 -11.74 -11.74 8.59
CA LYS A 154 -11.53 -12.05 10.02
C LYS A 154 -10.09 -11.83 10.47
N THR A 155 -9.10 -12.08 9.61
CA THR A 155 -7.69 -11.81 9.92
C THR A 155 -7.47 -10.32 10.17
N ARG A 156 -8.02 -9.43 9.32
CA ARG A 156 -7.89 -7.97 9.47
C ARG A 156 -8.54 -7.43 10.75
N GLU A 157 -9.55 -8.11 11.29
CA GLU A 157 -10.20 -7.73 12.56
C GLU A 157 -9.32 -7.99 13.79
N MET A 158 -8.30 -8.85 13.67
CA MET A 158 -7.33 -9.12 14.72
C MET A 158 -6.25 -8.04 14.78
N TYR A 159 -5.59 -7.91 15.95
CA TYR A 159 -4.48 -6.97 16.13
C TYR A 159 -3.35 -7.22 15.12
N ASN A 160 -2.91 -8.47 14.95
CA ASN A 160 -1.85 -8.82 14.01
C ASN A 160 -2.22 -8.51 12.56
N GLY A 161 -3.46 -8.78 12.15
CA GLY A 161 -3.90 -8.44 10.78
C GLY A 161 -4.01 -6.95 10.54
N LYS A 162 -4.27 -6.14 11.58
CA LYS A 162 -4.14 -4.68 11.49
C LYS A 162 -2.69 -4.26 11.22
N ILE A 163 -1.74 -4.78 11.99
CA ILE A 163 -0.31 -4.51 11.76
C ILE A 163 0.07 -4.90 10.33
N GLU A 164 -0.24 -6.13 9.92
CA GLU A 164 0.04 -6.65 8.58
C GLU A 164 -0.53 -5.75 7.47
N SER A 165 -1.76 -5.25 7.63
CA SER A 165 -2.38 -4.34 6.64
C SER A 165 -1.67 -2.99 6.49
N SER A 166 -0.90 -2.57 7.49
CA SER A 166 -0.17 -1.30 7.53
C SER A 166 1.35 -1.47 7.35
N THR A 167 1.87 -2.70 7.37
CA THR A 167 3.31 -3.01 7.25
C THR A 167 3.58 -3.88 6.03
N PRO A 168 3.64 -3.31 4.82
CA PRO A 168 4.07 -4.06 3.65
C PRO A 168 5.52 -4.52 3.78
N TYR A 169 5.84 -5.64 3.13
CA TYR A 169 7.21 -6.15 3.05
C TYR A 169 7.98 -5.39 1.97
N MET A 170 9.28 -5.19 2.19
CA MET A 170 10.16 -4.43 1.31
C MET A 170 11.58 -5.02 1.34
N PHE A 171 12.03 -5.57 0.22
CA PHE A 171 13.37 -6.14 0.05
C PHE A 171 14.11 -5.39 -1.04
N LEU A 172 15.32 -4.92 -0.73
CA LEU A 172 16.22 -4.29 -1.69
C LEU A 172 17.44 -5.19 -1.88
N VAL A 173 17.68 -5.61 -3.12
CA VAL A 173 18.82 -6.43 -3.52
C VAL A 173 19.70 -5.61 -4.45
N PHE A 174 20.92 -5.34 -4.00
CA PHE A 174 21.93 -4.60 -4.77
C PHE A 174 22.91 -5.58 -5.43
N PRO A 175 23.54 -5.19 -6.56
CA PRO A 175 24.58 -5.99 -7.19
C PRO A 175 25.72 -6.33 -6.22
N PRO A 176 26.31 -7.55 -6.27
CA PRO A 176 27.38 -7.95 -5.33
C PRO A 176 28.59 -7.01 -5.31
N TRP A 177 28.93 -6.40 -6.45
CA TRP A 177 30.03 -5.41 -6.51
C TRP A 177 29.69 -4.11 -5.78
N PHE A 178 28.41 -3.74 -5.69
CA PHE A 178 27.96 -2.52 -5.01
C PHE A 178 28.31 -2.59 -3.52
N HIS A 179 28.22 -3.78 -2.92
CA HIS A 179 28.58 -4.00 -1.52
C HIS A 179 30.05 -3.72 -1.24
N ARG A 180 30.93 -4.09 -2.17
CA ARG A 180 32.38 -3.87 -2.04
C ARG A 180 32.78 -2.43 -2.36
N LYS A 181 32.09 -1.82 -3.33
CA LYS A 181 32.41 -0.46 -3.82
C LYS A 181 31.88 0.64 -2.89
N TYR A 182 30.72 0.42 -2.26
CA TYR A 182 30.04 1.41 -1.41
C TYR A 182 29.68 0.84 -0.02
N PRO A 183 30.66 0.34 0.76
CA PRO A 183 30.41 -0.29 2.05
C PRO A 183 29.74 0.66 3.06
N GLN A 184 29.99 1.98 2.96
CA GLN A 184 29.33 3.01 3.77
C GLN A 184 27.82 3.08 3.51
N ILE A 185 27.40 2.93 2.25
CA ILE A 185 25.98 2.93 1.88
C ILE A 185 25.31 1.66 2.38
N ILE A 186 25.97 0.50 2.24
CA ILE A 186 25.46 -0.77 2.79
C ILE A 186 25.31 -0.70 4.32
N LYS A 187 26.26 -0.08 5.02
CA LYS A 187 26.14 0.12 6.48
C LYS A 187 24.87 0.88 6.83
N VAL A 188 24.58 1.95 6.11
CA VAL A 188 23.39 2.78 6.32
C VAL A 188 22.11 2.03 5.98
N LEU A 189 22.07 1.30 4.86
CA LEU A 189 20.95 0.43 4.51
C LEU A 189 20.67 -0.63 5.59
N LYS A 190 21.72 -1.16 6.24
CA LYS A 190 21.57 -2.09 7.37
C LYS A 190 21.01 -1.41 8.62
N ILE A 191 21.50 -0.23 8.98
CA ILE A 191 20.97 0.56 10.10
C ILE A 191 19.47 0.85 9.88
N ASN A 192 19.10 1.21 8.65
CA ASN A 192 17.73 1.57 8.30
C ASN A 192 16.73 0.40 8.38
N GLN A 193 17.18 -0.86 8.46
CA GLN A 193 16.29 -2.01 8.70
C GLN A 193 15.59 -1.93 10.06
N GLU A 194 16.18 -1.21 11.02
CA GLU A 194 15.65 -0.99 12.37
C GLU A 194 15.12 0.45 12.54
N ARG A 195 14.64 1.07 11.46
CA ARG A 195 14.10 2.44 11.46
C ARG A 195 12.71 2.47 10.82
N LEU A 196 11.91 3.45 11.22
CA LEU A 196 10.62 3.71 10.58
C LEU A 196 10.84 4.23 9.15
N THR A 197 10.55 3.38 8.17
CA THR A 197 10.63 3.69 6.74
C THR A 197 9.25 3.60 6.09
N THR A 198 9.11 4.22 4.92
CA THR A 198 7.87 4.29 4.15
C THR A 198 8.16 4.14 2.65
N ASN A 199 7.12 3.90 1.85
CA ASN A 199 7.24 3.90 0.39
C ASN A 199 7.69 5.27 -0.18
N ARG A 200 7.56 6.37 0.58
CA ARG A 200 8.12 7.68 0.19
C ARG A 200 9.65 7.69 0.26
N ASP A 201 10.23 6.96 1.21
CA ASP A 201 11.69 6.80 1.32
C ASP A 201 12.23 6.00 0.14
N ILE A 202 11.49 4.97 -0.31
CA ILE A 202 11.81 4.22 -1.53
C ILE A 202 11.76 5.11 -2.76
N TYR A 203 10.74 5.96 -2.88
CA TYR A 203 10.63 6.93 -3.97
C TYR A 203 11.83 7.88 -4.02
N GLU A 204 12.23 8.45 -2.87
CA GLU A 204 13.44 9.29 -2.79
C GLU A 204 14.72 8.50 -3.05
N THR A 205 14.80 7.23 -2.63
CA THR A 205 15.95 6.35 -2.92
C THR A 205 16.07 6.08 -4.41
N LEU A 206 14.96 5.85 -5.11
CA LEU A 206 14.93 5.64 -6.55
C LEU A 206 15.32 6.92 -7.30
N ARG A 207 14.88 8.09 -6.83
CA ARG A 207 15.33 9.38 -7.39
C ARG A 207 16.82 9.61 -7.18
N ASP A 208 17.34 9.29 -6.00
CA ASP A 208 18.78 9.32 -5.72
C ASP A 208 19.54 8.31 -6.59
N LEU A 209 18.97 7.14 -6.91
CA LEU A 209 19.60 6.15 -7.79
C LEU A 209 19.78 6.66 -9.22
N VAL A 210 18.84 7.47 -9.73
CA VAL A 210 18.95 8.13 -11.04
C VAL A 210 20.17 9.06 -11.09
N ASN A 211 20.50 9.71 -9.98
CA ASN A 211 21.65 10.62 -9.87
C ASN A 211 22.56 10.26 -8.68
N PHE A 212 23.06 9.02 -8.68
CA PHE A 212 23.72 8.45 -7.52
C PHE A 212 25.08 9.11 -7.22
N GLN A 213 25.17 9.76 -6.06
CA GLN A 213 26.37 10.49 -5.61
C GLN A 213 27.34 9.67 -4.76
N ALA A 214 26.98 8.44 -4.39
CA ALA A 214 27.79 7.56 -3.52
C ALA A 214 28.16 8.14 -2.14
N THR A 215 27.42 9.14 -1.66
CA THR A 215 27.61 9.76 -0.35
C THR A 215 26.46 9.42 0.59
N THR A 216 26.70 9.56 1.89
CA THR A 216 25.69 9.36 2.93
C THR A 216 25.83 10.41 4.03
N LYS A 217 24.72 10.64 4.74
CA LYS A 217 24.58 11.58 5.85
C LYS A 217 23.37 11.17 6.70
N LEU A 218 23.19 11.83 7.84
CA LEU A 218 21.94 11.78 8.58
C LEU A 218 20.82 12.44 7.75
N GLY A 219 19.67 11.76 7.65
CA GLY A 219 18.48 12.28 6.99
C GLY A 219 17.87 13.46 7.76
N ASP A 220 17.21 14.35 7.03
CA ASP A 220 16.44 15.43 7.64
C ASP A 220 15.08 14.91 8.09
N ILE A 221 14.86 14.84 9.41
CA ILE A 221 13.63 14.32 10.02
C ILE A 221 12.37 15.10 9.60
N ASN A 222 12.52 16.36 9.18
CA ASN A 222 11.39 17.18 8.74
C ASN A 222 10.92 16.85 7.33
N LYS A 223 11.64 15.97 6.60
CA LYS A 223 11.23 15.51 5.28
C LYS A 223 10.33 14.29 5.39
N ARG A 224 9.20 14.37 4.68
CA ARG A 224 8.27 13.25 4.55
C ARG A 224 8.94 11.99 3.97
N GLY A 225 9.76 12.15 2.94
CA GLY A 225 10.57 11.08 2.34
C GLY A 225 12.06 11.36 2.50
N ILE A 226 12.81 10.35 2.93
CA ILE A 226 14.26 10.37 3.11
C ILE A 226 14.82 9.18 2.35
N SER A 227 15.72 9.42 1.39
CA SER A 227 16.42 8.35 0.69
C SER A 227 17.12 7.41 1.65
N LEU A 228 16.99 6.10 1.43
CA LEU A 228 17.58 5.05 2.26
C LEU A 228 19.11 4.98 2.13
N PHE A 229 19.71 5.75 1.22
CA PHE A 229 21.16 5.98 1.21
C PHE A 229 21.61 6.97 2.30
N GLN A 230 20.68 7.62 3.00
CA GLN A 230 20.90 8.42 4.20
C GLN A 230 20.45 7.63 5.42
N GLU A 231 21.08 7.86 6.58
CA GLU A 231 20.63 7.24 7.83
C GLU A 231 19.30 7.85 8.24
N ILE A 232 18.27 7.02 8.38
CA ILE A 232 16.97 7.46 8.87
C ILE A 232 17.10 7.80 10.36
N PRO A 233 16.71 9.02 10.79
CA PRO A 233 16.79 9.41 12.20
C PRO A 233 16.08 8.41 13.12
N ARG A 234 16.70 8.09 14.25
CA ARG A 234 16.21 7.06 15.20
C ARG A 234 14.89 7.47 15.83
N GLU A 235 14.71 8.77 16.01
CA GLU A 235 13.56 9.43 16.62
C GLU A 235 12.45 9.76 15.61
N ARG A 236 12.57 9.29 14.35
CA ARG A 236 11.50 9.43 13.34
C ARG A 236 10.26 8.65 13.78
N MET A 237 9.12 9.31 13.69
CA MET A 237 7.80 8.83 14.12
C MET A 237 6.79 9.08 12.99
N CYS A 238 5.58 8.55 13.13
CA CYS A 238 4.52 8.70 12.15
C CYS A 238 4.25 10.17 11.76
N GLU A 239 4.34 11.11 12.72
CA GLU A 239 4.08 12.53 12.45
C GLU A 239 5.14 13.12 11.51
N HIS A 240 6.41 12.74 11.67
CA HIS A 240 7.52 13.18 10.83
C HIS A 240 7.39 12.68 9.39
N ALA A 241 6.80 11.49 9.20
CA ALA A 241 6.55 10.89 7.88
C ALA A 241 5.15 11.19 7.31
N GLU A 242 4.35 12.02 7.99
CA GLU A 242 2.95 12.29 7.66
C GLU A 242 2.11 11.02 7.48
N ILE A 243 2.34 10.00 8.31
CA ILE A 243 1.54 8.77 8.33
C ILE A 243 0.25 9.06 9.12
N PRO A 244 -0.94 8.90 8.51
CA PRO A 244 -2.20 9.09 9.23
C PRO A 244 -2.32 8.16 10.44
N VAL A 245 -3.01 8.63 11.48
CA VAL A 245 -3.09 7.93 12.78
C VAL A 245 -3.67 6.51 12.67
N GLU A 246 -4.57 6.28 11.72
CA GLU A 246 -5.18 4.99 11.45
C GLU A 246 -4.21 3.95 10.85
N TYR A 247 -3.14 4.40 10.19
CA TYR A 247 -2.09 3.55 9.62
C TYR A 247 -0.80 3.53 10.47
N CYS A 248 -0.70 4.39 11.46
CA CYS A 248 0.48 4.48 12.32
C CYS A 248 0.62 3.25 13.22
N VAL A 249 1.77 2.56 13.11
CA VAL A 249 2.09 1.37 13.92
C VAL A 249 3.06 1.66 15.07
N CYS A 250 3.50 2.91 15.25
CA CYS A 250 4.33 3.35 16.39
C CYS A 250 3.55 3.51 17.71
N ASN A 251 2.23 3.36 17.67
CA ASN A 251 1.38 3.47 18.85
C ASN A 251 0.98 2.07 19.33
N GLN A 252 0.91 1.89 20.64
CA GLN A 252 0.41 0.66 21.26
C GLN A 252 -1.11 0.72 21.38
N LEU A 253 -1.76 -0.41 21.07
CA LEU A 253 -3.20 -0.60 21.26
C LEU A 253 -3.41 -1.52 22.44
N THR A 254 -4.06 -1.03 23.49
CA THR A 254 -4.35 -1.81 24.70
C THR A 254 -5.86 -1.92 24.93
N ASN A 255 -6.27 -2.97 25.65
CA ASN A 255 -7.67 -3.10 26.04
C ASN A 255 -8.08 -1.90 26.92
N SER A 256 -9.22 -1.28 26.58
CA SER A 256 -9.74 -0.14 27.33
C SER A 256 -10.71 -0.58 28.43
N ASN A 257 -10.60 -0.02 29.64
CA ASN A 257 -11.57 -0.20 30.74
C ASN A 257 -12.68 0.88 30.71
N VAL A 258 -13.06 1.31 29.51
CA VAL A 258 -13.99 2.41 29.29
C VAL A 258 -15.44 1.98 29.60
N SER A 259 -16.23 2.87 30.21
CA SER A 259 -17.62 2.57 30.56
C SER A 259 -18.48 2.37 29.31
N SER A 260 -19.63 1.71 29.48
CA SER A 260 -20.64 1.56 28.41
C SER A 260 -21.15 2.91 27.91
N SER A 261 -21.32 3.89 28.80
CA SER A 261 -21.76 5.24 28.46
C SER A 261 -20.74 5.98 27.58
N ILE A 262 -19.46 5.92 27.92
CA ILE A 262 -18.41 6.55 27.10
C ILE A 262 -18.28 5.80 25.77
N SER A 263 -18.33 4.46 25.78
CA SER A 263 -18.31 3.65 24.56
C SER A 263 -19.41 4.04 23.58
N LEU A 264 -20.61 4.33 24.08
CA LEU A 264 -21.73 4.81 23.28
C LEU A 264 -21.48 6.21 22.72
N VAL A 265 -20.92 7.13 23.51
CA VAL A 265 -20.52 8.47 23.02
C VAL A 265 -19.53 8.34 21.86
N LEU A 266 -18.49 7.51 22.00
CA LEU A 266 -17.51 7.27 20.93
C LEU A 266 -18.18 6.73 19.67
N ALA A 267 -19.07 5.73 19.81
CA ALA A 267 -19.78 5.12 18.70
C ALA A 267 -20.70 6.11 17.96
N LEU A 268 -21.44 6.93 18.70
CA LEU A 268 -22.31 7.95 18.13
C LEU A 268 -21.52 9.07 17.45
N THR A 269 -20.35 9.43 17.97
CA THR A 269 -19.44 10.38 17.31
C THR A 269 -18.96 9.87 15.96
N VAL A 270 -18.60 8.58 15.85
CA VAL A 270 -18.25 7.96 14.55
C VAL A 270 -19.46 7.93 13.62
N GLN A 271 -20.64 7.57 14.14
CA GLN A 271 -21.87 7.55 13.35
C GLN A 271 -22.22 8.94 12.78
N ASP A 272 -22.09 10.00 13.56
CA ASP A 272 -22.32 11.37 13.09
C ASP A 272 -21.34 11.77 11.97
N LYS A 273 -20.05 11.43 12.13
CA LYS A 273 -19.06 11.65 11.08
C LYS A 273 -19.38 10.87 9.80
N LEU A 274 -19.82 9.62 9.89
CA LEU A 274 -20.28 8.82 8.74
C LEU A 274 -21.45 9.50 8.00
N ARG A 275 -22.44 10.04 8.74
CA ARG A 275 -23.57 10.78 8.13
C ARG A 275 -23.09 11.99 7.35
N LYS A 276 -22.09 12.72 7.86
CA LYS A 276 -21.48 13.87 7.18
C LYS A 276 -20.74 13.47 5.91
N ILE A 277 -19.98 12.37 5.95
CA ILE A 277 -19.25 11.86 4.77
C ILE A 277 -20.22 11.47 3.64
N ILE A 278 -21.33 10.79 3.96
CA ILE A 278 -22.28 10.30 2.96
C ILE A 278 -23.29 11.36 2.50
N TYR A 279 -23.37 12.50 3.18
CA TYR A 279 -24.33 13.56 2.90
C TYR A 279 -24.40 14.00 1.41
N PRO A 280 -23.28 14.15 0.68
CA PRO A 280 -23.29 14.53 -0.74
C PRO A 280 -24.00 13.51 -1.65
N VAL A 281 -24.09 12.24 -1.23
CA VAL A 281 -24.66 11.14 -2.01
C VAL A 281 -25.85 10.45 -1.32
N ARG A 282 -26.43 11.09 -0.30
CA ARG A 282 -27.55 10.59 0.53
C ARG A 282 -28.83 10.21 -0.24
N LEU A 283 -28.98 10.71 -1.46
CA LEU A 283 -30.11 10.33 -2.32
C LEU A 283 -29.98 8.89 -2.84
N LYS A 284 -28.75 8.43 -3.08
CA LYS A 284 -28.44 7.09 -3.61
C LYS A 284 -28.15 6.05 -2.53
N CYS A 285 -27.65 6.50 -1.37
CA CYS A 285 -27.26 5.64 -0.26
C CYS A 285 -28.32 5.61 0.84
N ALA A 286 -28.60 4.43 1.37
CA ALA A 286 -29.36 4.25 2.59
C ALA A 286 -28.66 4.92 3.78
N GLN A 287 -29.45 5.39 4.74
CA GLN A 287 -28.92 5.98 5.96
C GLN A 287 -28.35 4.88 6.87
N LEU A 288 -27.04 4.89 7.07
CA LEU A 288 -26.38 3.94 7.96
C LEU A 288 -26.68 4.28 9.44
N THR A 289 -27.15 3.28 10.17
CA THR A 289 -27.40 3.38 11.61
C THR A 289 -26.47 2.48 12.41
N PHE A 290 -26.00 2.97 13.55
CA PHE A 290 -25.24 2.17 14.51
C PHE A 290 -26.05 0.93 14.90
N ARG A 291 -25.44 -0.25 14.78
CA ARG A 291 -26.03 -1.55 15.14
C ARG A 291 -25.43 -2.08 16.43
N SER A 292 -24.10 -2.13 16.51
CA SER A 292 -23.40 -2.70 17.67
C SER A 292 -21.97 -2.21 17.75
N LEU A 293 -21.47 -2.10 18.98
CA LEU A 293 -20.05 -1.93 19.26
C LEU A 293 -19.32 -3.26 19.03
N LYS A 294 -18.19 -3.25 18.33
CA LYS A 294 -17.35 -4.43 18.11
C LYS A 294 -16.13 -4.44 19.01
N LYS A 295 -15.42 -3.30 19.08
CA LYS A 295 -14.18 -3.19 19.85
C LYS A 295 -13.92 -1.75 20.27
N VAL A 296 -13.33 -1.57 21.44
CA VAL A 296 -12.70 -0.31 21.86
C VAL A 296 -11.33 -0.65 22.43
N MET A 297 -10.32 0.07 21.98
CA MET A 297 -8.95 -0.02 22.49
C MET A 297 -8.44 1.39 22.78
N GLU A 298 -7.62 1.53 23.81
CA GLU A 298 -6.90 2.76 24.10
C GLU A 298 -5.64 2.82 23.21
N VAL A 299 -5.38 4.00 22.65
CA VAL A 299 -4.18 4.27 21.84
C VAL A 299 -3.17 4.97 22.72
N ARG A 300 -2.05 4.29 23.00
CA ARG A 300 -0.93 4.84 23.79
C ARG A 300 0.25 5.12 22.87
N SER A 301 0.81 6.32 22.97
CA SER A 301 2.03 6.66 22.24
C SER A 301 3.24 6.05 22.95
N ASP A 302 4.17 5.44 22.20
CA ASP A 302 5.46 4.96 22.74
C ASP A 302 6.31 6.09 23.37
N ARG A 303 5.97 7.36 23.12
CA ARG A 303 6.58 8.52 23.79
C ARG A 303 6.27 8.58 25.30
N SER A 304 5.34 7.76 25.81
CA SER A 304 4.86 7.82 27.20
C SER A 304 5.89 7.49 28.29
N ASN A 305 7.11 7.09 27.94
CA ASN A 305 8.21 6.93 28.90
C ASN A 305 8.96 8.24 29.23
N VAL A 306 8.57 9.38 28.64
CA VAL A 306 9.14 10.70 28.95
C VAL A 306 8.04 11.57 29.57
N ASN A 307 8.14 11.79 30.89
CA ASN A 307 7.43 12.78 31.71
C ASN A 307 6.18 13.42 31.05
N GLN A 308 5.06 12.69 31.04
CA GLN A 308 3.81 13.26 30.53
C GLN A 308 3.17 14.18 31.55
N THR A 309 3.00 15.44 31.17
CA THR A 309 1.89 16.27 31.64
C THR A 309 0.59 15.53 31.36
N THR A 310 -0.31 15.51 32.35
CA THR A 310 -1.64 14.90 32.22
C THR A 310 -2.38 15.54 31.06
N THR A 311 -2.49 14.82 29.94
CA THR A 311 -3.34 15.27 28.85
C THR A 311 -4.80 15.04 29.26
N ASP A 312 -5.64 16.08 29.15
CA ASP A 312 -7.09 16.00 29.44
C ASP A 312 -7.86 15.15 28.39
N SER A 313 -7.14 14.40 27.55
CA SER A 313 -7.74 13.63 26.48
C SER A 313 -7.14 12.26 26.35
N THR A 314 -7.99 11.28 26.07
CA THR A 314 -7.59 9.90 25.79
C THR A 314 -7.96 9.56 24.36
N LEU A 315 -7.06 8.89 23.63
CA LEU A 315 -7.32 8.40 22.29
C LEU A 315 -7.86 6.98 22.36
N TYR A 316 -8.96 6.73 21.66
CA TYR A 316 -9.57 5.41 21.54
C TYR A 316 -9.68 5.02 20.09
N MET A 317 -9.22 3.82 19.76
CA MET A 317 -9.56 3.16 18.51
C MET A 317 -10.84 2.38 18.70
N ILE A 318 -11.89 2.71 17.95
CA ILE A 318 -13.21 2.10 18.07
C ILE A 318 -13.60 1.42 16.76
N SER A 319 -14.19 0.23 16.88
CA SER A 319 -14.80 -0.50 15.78
C SER A 319 -16.31 -0.62 16.02
N ILE A 320 -17.11 -0.16 15.07
CA ILE A 320 -18.58 -0.22 15.11
C ILE A 320 -19.13 -0.99 13.92
N ALA A 321 -20.24 -1.68 14.10
CA ALA A 321 -21.04 -2.21 13.01
C ALA A 321 -22.26 -1.31 12.76
N THR A 322 -22.63 -1.18 11.49
CA THR A 322 -23.81 -0.41 11.05
C THR A 322 -24.76 -1.26 10.24
N THR A 323 -26.01 -0.80 10.11
CA THR A 323 -27.05 -1.39 9.26
C THR A 323 -27.68 -0.28 8.40
N PRO A 324 -28.11 -0.54 7.15
CA PRO A 324 -28.00 -1.80 6.40
C PRO A 324 -26.57 -2.13 5.92
N GLY A 325 -26.35 -3.37 5.47
CA GLY A 325 -25.11 -3.82 4.81
C GLY A 325 -24.03 -4.39 5.72
N ASP A 326 -24.26 -4.45 7.03
CA ASP A 326 -23.35 -5.00 8.03
C ASP A 326 -21.92 -4.46 7.93
N ALA A 327 -21.80 -3.17 7.57
CA ALA A 327 -20.52 -2.51 7.42
C ALA A 327 -19.84 -2.35 8.78
N ILE A 328 -18.57 -2.75 8.86
CA ILE A 328 -17.72 -2.60 10.03
C ILE A 328 -16.74 -1.45 9.77
N TYR A 329 -16.82 -0.41 10.59
CA TYR A 329 -15.97 0.77 10.50
C TYR A 329 -15.03 0.85 11.69
N GLU A 330 -13.78 1.23 11.43
CA GLU A 330 -12.76 1.55 12.43
C GLU A 330 -12.41 3.04 12.35
N ALA A 331 -12.26 3.69 13.50
CA ALA A 331 -11.82 5.07 13.59
C ALA A 331 -11.06 5.31 14.90
N THR A 332 -10.18 6.30 14.91
CA THR A 332 -9.55 6.83 16.12
C THR A 332 -10.31 8.06 16.57
N VAL A 333 -10.73 8.06 17.83
CA VAL A 333 -11.55 9.09 18.46
C VAL A 333 -10.82 9.64 19.67
N LYS A 334 -10.69 10.96 19.72
CA LYS A 334 -10.17 11.69 20.89
C LYS A 334 -11.32 12.00 21.83
N PHE A 335 -11.23 11.54 23.06
CA PHE A 335 -12.20 11.79 24.12
C PHE A 335 -11.62 12.78 25.14
N PHE A 336 -12.33 13.86 25.42
CA PHE A 336 -11.93 14.87 26.39
C PHE A 336 -12.55 14.57 27.75
N ASN A 337 -11.72 14.29 28.74
CA ASN A 337 -12.13 13.79 30.05
C ASN A 337 -12.91 14.84 30.85
N SER A 338 -12.53 16.10 30.77
CA SER A 338 -13.23 17.22 31.42
C SER A 338 -14.62 17.49 30.84
N THR A 339 -14.73 17.64 29.52
CA THR A 339 -15.97 18.06 28.84
C THR A 339 -16.88 16.90 28.45
N LYS A 340 -16.38 15.65 28.54
CA LYS A 340 -17.05 14.43 28.05
C LYS A 340 -17.39 14.48 26.56
N LYS A 341 -16.71 15.34 25.79
CA LYS A 341 -16.86 15.44 24.33
C LYS A 341 -15.92 14.46 23.63
N ALA A 342 -16.29 14.07 22.41
CA ALA A 342 -15.50 13.19 21.56
C ALA A 342 -15.41 13.72 20.13
N GLU A 343 -14.25 13.52 19.50
CA GLU A 343 -13.98 13.93 18.12
C GLU A 343 -13.25 12.82 17.35
N VAL A 344 -13.68 12.54 16.12
CA VAL A 344 -12.95 11.63 15.22
C VAL A 344 -11.72 12.34 14.68
N VAL A 345 -10.53 11.81 14.96
CA VAL A 345 -9.22 12.39 14.55
C VAL A 345 -8.52 11.61 13.45
N SER A 346 -9.15 10.54 12.92
CA SER A 346 -8.65 9.73 11.81
C SER A 346 -9.60 9.79 10.60
N GLU A 347 -9.17 9.25 9.47
CA GLU A 347 -10.14 8.75 8.49
C GLU A 347 -10.91 7.56 9.08
N ILE A 348 -12.15 7.35 8.61
CA ILE A 348 -12.95 6.19 8.98
C ILE A 348 -12.70 5.10 7.94
N ILE A 349 -12.20 3.93 8.37
CA ILE A 349 -11.90 2.82 7.47
C ILE A 349 -13.01 1.78 7.55
N ARG A 350 -13.55 1.36 6.40
CA ARG A 350 -14.35 0.13 6.32
C ARG A 350 -13.44 -1.09 6.21
N ILE A 351 -13.55 -2.02 7.17
CA ILE A 351 -12.64 -3.16 7.29
C ILE A 351 -13.21 -4.48 6.77
N ASN A 352 -14.44 -4.48 6.25
CA ASN A 352 -15.06 -5.64 5.61
C ASN A 352 -15.50 -5.35 4.16
N MET A 353 -15.59 -6.41 3.36
CA MET A 353 -15.93 -6.34 1.94
C MET A 353 -17.31 -5.69 1.73
N TYR A 354 -17.45 -4.99 0.59
CA TYR A 354 -18.65 -4.24 0.22
C TYR A 354 -19.04 -4.40 -1.25
N ARG A 355 -18.49 -5.42 -1.91
CA ARG A 355 -18.86 -5.79 -3.28
C ARG A 355 -20.36 -6.13 -3.30
N GLY A 356 -21.10 -5.56 -4.25
CA GLY A 356 -22.55 -5.73 -4.38
C GLY A 356 -23.39 -4.84 -3.46
N GLN A 357 -22.78 -3.93 -2.67
CA GLN A 357 -23.51 -3.03 -1.78
C GLN A 357 -23.45 -1.55 -2.17
N ALA A 358 -22.47 -1.12 -2.97
CA ALA A 358 -22.14 0.31 -3.14
C ALA A 358 -22.00 0.75 -4.60
N GLU A 359 -22.48 -0.06 -5.55
CA GLU A 359 -22.31 0.12 -6.99
C GLU A 359 -22.98 1.37 -7.55
N CYS A 360 -24.02 1.86 -6.89
CA CYS A 360 -24.69 3.13 -7.19
C CYS A 360 -23.78 4.36 -7.01
N ILE A 361 -22.64 4.22 -6.32
CA ILE A 361 -21.65 5.27 -6.13
C ILE A 361 -20.44 5.05 -7.05
N PRO A 362 -20.19 5.97 -8.01
CA PRO A 362 -19.03 5.85 -8.88
C PRO A 362 -17.73 6.24 -8.18
N SER A 363 -17.78 7.07 -7.13
CA SER A 363 -16.59 7.55 -6.43
C SER A 363 -15.94 6.44 -5.58
N PRO A 364 -14.68 6.05 -5.83
CA PRO A 364 -13.99 5.04 -5.03
C PRO A 364 -13.84 5.46 -3.56
N VAL A 365 -13.76 6.77 -3.31
CA VAL A 365 -13.58 7.35 -1.97
C VAL A 365 -14.87 7.24 -1.15
N LEU A 366 -16.04 7.41 -1.77
CA LEU A 366 -17.33 7.38 -1.07
C LEU A 366 -17.98 5.99 -1.03
N ARG A 367 -17.61 5.08 -1.94
CA ARG A 367 -18.13 3.70 -2.02
C ARG A 367 -18.08 2.95 -0.68
N PRO A 368 -16.98 2.99 0.10
CA PRO A 368 -16.91 2.26 1.37
C PRO A 368 -18.04 2.64 2.35
N PHE A 369 -18.55 3.87 2.26
CA PHE A 369 -19.53 4.43 3.19
C PHE A 369 -20.98 4.32 2.72
N CYS A 370 -21.23 3.69 1.57
CA CYS A 370 -22.57 3.58 0.99
C CYS A 370 -23.12 2.16 1.11
N TYR A 371 -24.42 2.08 1.34
CA TYR A 371 -25.26 0.95 0.99
C TYR A 371 -26.34 1.45 0.04
N CYS A 372 -26.43 0.91 -1.17
CA CYS A 372 -27.38 1.39 -2.18
C CYS A 372 -28.83 1.14 -1.75
N LYS A 373 -29.70 2.10 -2.03
CA LYS A 373 -31.14 1.99 -1.77
C LYS A 373 -31.84 1.00 -2.70
#